data_AF-A0A502E525-F1
#
_entry.id   AF-A0A502E525-F1
#
_cell.length_a   1.000
_cell.length_b   1.000
_cell.length_c   1.000
_cell.angle_alpha   90.00
_cell.angle_beta   90.00
_cell.angle_gamma   90.00
#
_symmetry.space_group_name_H-M   'P 1'
#
loop_
_entity.id
_entity.type
_entity.pdbx_description
1 polymer ?
#
loop_
_entity_poly.entity_id
_entity_poly.type
_entity_poly.pdbx_seq_one_letter_code
_entity_poly.pdbx_strand_id
1 'polypeptide(L)' 'MVIGHDRTVTDHKLRVSTSAVQWADGSVDDGTVEAPHVYVFGVDETGPLNSDQARELAASLLQAAAEVDGWAAR' A
#
# COMPACT_ATOMS: atom_id res chain seq x y z
N MET A 1 -10.01 2.97 -11.34
CA MET A 1 -9.06 2.90 -10.21
C MET A 1 -9.31 1.60 -9.47
N VAL A 2 -8.26 0.86 -9.17
CA VAL A 2 -8.29 -0.32 -8.31
C VAL A 2 -7.70 0.09 -6.97
N ILE A 3 -8.38 -0.28 -5.90
CA ILE A 3 -7.90 -0.11 -4.53
C ILE A 3 -7.75 -1.51 -3.94
N GLY A 4 -6.55 -1.80 -3.44
CA GLY A 4 -6.27 -3.07 -2.78
C GLY A 4 -6.71 -3.07 -1.32
N HIS A 5 -6.38 -4.15 -0.61
CA HIS A 5 -6.78 -4.30 0.78
C HIS A 5 -5.94 -3.41 1.71
N ASP A 6 -6.61 -2.68 2.61
CA ASP A 6 -5.96 -1.92 3.66
C ASP A 6 -5.29 -2.84 4.68
N ARG A 7 -4.03 -2.55 5.01
CA ARG A 7 -3.27 -3.25 6.05
C ARG A 7 -3.02 -2.31 7.22
N THR A 8 -3.30 -2.76 8.43
CA THR A 8 -3.23 -1.94 9.65
C THR A 8 -2.18 -2.48 10.61
N VAL A 9 -1.64 -1.61 11.46
CA VAL A 9 -0.76 -1.99 12.57
C VAL A 9 -1.57 -2.06 13.85
N THR A 10 -1.31 -3.08 14.69
CA THR A 10 -2.05 -3.32 15.93
C THR A 10 -1.95 -2.14 16.87
N ASP A 11 -3.08 -1.74 17.46
CA ASP A 11 -3.22 -0.61 18.39
C ASP A 11 -2.63 0.71 17.86
N HIS A 12 -2.60 0.88 16.53
CA HIS A 12 -2.09 2.08 15.88
C HIS A 12 -3.06 2.56 14.79
N LYS A 13 -3.11 3.87 14.57
CA LYS A 13 -3.94 4.47 13.50
C LYS A 13 -3.30 4.36 12.11
N LEU A 14 -2.12 3.76 12.02
CA LEU A 14 -1.37 3.67 10.78
C LEU A 14 -2.06 2.69 9.85
N ARG A 15 -2.12 3.05 8.57
CA ARG A 15 -2.70 2.20 7.52
C ARG A 15 -1.86 2.25 6.25
N VAL A 16 -1.58 1.09 5.69
CA VAL A 16 -0.98 0.91 4.37
C VAL A 16 -2.09 0.57 3.37
N SER A 17 -2.11 1.25 2.23
CA SER A 17 -3.11 1.04 1.16
C SER A 17 -2.42 1.00 -0.19
N THR A 18 -2.96 0.24 -1.15
CA THR A 18 -2.45 0.12 -2.51
C THR A 18 -3.46 0.70 -3.50
N SER A 19 -2.98 1.43 -4.50
CA SER A 19 -3.83 2.05 -5.52
C SER A 19 -3.18 1.94 -6.90
N ALA A 20 -4.02 1.82 -7.92
CA ALA A 20 -3.62 1.87 -9.32
C ALA A 20 -4.73 2.43 -10.22
N VAL A 21 -4.35 3.05 -11.32
CA VAL A 21 -5.29 3.35 -12.41
C VAL A 21 -5.56 2.07 -13.20
N GLN A 22 -6.82 1.86 -13.56
CA GLN A 22 -7.23 0.78 -14.45
C GLN A 22 -8.03 1.38 -15.59
N TRP A 23 -7.65 1.02 -16.81
CA TRP A 23 -8.25 1.48 -18.04
C TRP A 23 -9.57 0.78 -18.33
N ALA A 24 -10.34 1.31 -19.29
CA ALA A 24 -11.63 0.74 -19.67
C ALA A 24 -11.52 -0.67 -20.28
N ASP A 25 -10.35 -1.03 -20.81
CA ASP A 25 -10.05 -2.37 -21.32
C ASP A 25 -9.63 -3.38 -20.23
N GLY A 26 -9.54 -2.92 -18.97
CA GLY A 26 -9.18 -3.74 -17.82
C GLY A 26 -7.68 -3.81 -17.54
N SER A 27 -6.82 -3.27 -18.40
CA SER A 27 -5.38 -3.18 -18.14
C SER A 27 -5.10 -2.18 -17.02
N VAL A 28 -4.07 -2.48 -16.22
CA VAL A 28 -3.59 -1.58 -15.18
C VAL A 28 -2.59 -0.62 -15.82
N ASP A 29 -2.69 0.67 -15.49
CA ASP A 29 -1.68 1.63 -15.89
C ASP A 29 -0.36 1.32 -15.18
N ASP A 30 0.71 1.15 -15.95
CA ASP A 30 2.05 0.82 -15.47
C ASP A 30 2.92 2.07 -15.24
N GLY A 31 2.36 3.27 -15.40
CA GLY A 31 3.06 4.53 -15.23
C GLY A 31 2.95 5.48 -16.43
N THR A 32 2.10 5.19 -17.41
CA THR A 32 1.79 6.14 -18.50
C THR A 32 1.05 7.37 -18.00
N VAL A 33 0.19 7.25 -16.98
CA VAL A 33 -0.41 8.38 -16.25
C VAL A 33 -0.06 8.34 -14.76
N GLU A 34 -0.26 7.20 -14.11
CA GLU A 34 0.04 7.00 -12.69
C GLU A 34 0.37 5.52 -12.44
N ALA A 35 1.62 5.26 -12.07
CA ALA A 35 2.07 3.92 -11.75
C ALA A 35 1.35 3.42 -10.47
N PRO A 36 1.14 2.10 -10.33
CA PRO A 36 0.62 1.53 -9.11
C PRO A 36 1.54 1.89 -7.93
N HIS A 37 0.97 2.25 -6.78
CA HIS A 37 1.75 2.76 -5.65
C HIS A 37 1.14 2.39 -4.31
N VAL A 38 1.95 2.57 -3.27
CA VAL A 38 1.62 2.29 -1.88
C VAL A 38 1.50 3.60 -1.12
N TYR A 39 0.36 3.82 -0.48
CA TYR A 39 0.16 4.88 0.50
C TYR A 39 0.41 4.38 1.91
N VAL A 40 1.01 5.23 2.75
CA VAL A 40 1.08 5.04 4.19
C VAL A 40 0.43 6.24 4.87
N PHE A 41 -0.66 6.00 5.58
CA PHE A 41 -1.42 7.02 6.30
C PHE A 41 -1.18 6.92 7.79
N GLY A 42 -1.39 8.02 8.51
CA GLY A 42 -1.32 8.04 9.98
C GLY A 42 0.10 7.86 10.52
N VAL A 43 1.11 8.27 9.74
CA VAL A 43 2.51 8.39 10.19
C VAL A 43 2.71 9.83 10.65
N ASP A 44 2.91 10.03 11.94
CA ASP A 44 3.29 11.32 12.51
C ASP A 44 4.20 11.11 13.73
N GLU A 45 4.91 12.16 14.14
CA GLU A 45 5.84 12.12 15.28
C GLU A 45 5.14 11.95 16.64
N THR A 46 3.82 12.17 16.71
CA THR A 46 3.02 12.07 17.93
C THR A 46 2.50 10.65 18.21
N GLY A 47 2.54 9.76 17.20
CA GLY A 47 2.27 8.34 17.31
C GLY A 47 3.50 7.50 16.93
N PRO A 48 4.55 7.43 17.77
CA PRO A 48 5.70 6.59 17.48
C PRO A 48 5.33 5.11 17.60
N LEU A 49 5.93 4.29 16.72
CA LEU A 49 5.80 2.84 16.77
C LEU A 49 6.78 2.26 17.79
N ASN A 50 6.32 1.26 18.55
CA ASN A 50 7.25 0.37 19.24
C ASN A 50 7.91 -0.61 18.25
N SER A 51 8.86 -1.43 18.72
CA SER A 51 9.62 -2.34 17.85
C SER A 51 8.75 -3.39 17.15
N ASP A 52 7.68 -3.85 17.79
CA ASP A 52 6.83 -4.90 17.25
C ASP A 52 5.90 -4.32 16.18
N GLN A 53 5.30 -3.18 16.47
CA GLN A 53 4.53 -2.37 15.52
C GLN A 53 5.37 -1.97 14.30
N ALA A 54 6.65 -1.64 14.48
CA ALA A 54 7.56 -1.34 13.38
C ALA A 54 7.78 -2.57 12.47
N ARG A 55 7.85 -3.78 13.03
CA ARG A 55 7.94 -5.02 12.25
C ARG A 55 6.62 -5.36 11.56
N GLU A 56 5.48 -5.12 12.21
CA GLU A 56 4.16 -5.26 11.59
C GLU A 56 4.00 -4.32 10.39
N LEU A 57 4.44 -3.08 10.52
CA LEU A 57 4.48 -2.12 9.42
C LEU A 57 5.36 -2.66 8.27
N ALA A 58 6.58 -3.12 8.58
CA ALA A 58 7.48 -3.65 7.57
C ALA A 58 6.85 -4.83 6.81
N ALA A 59 6.20 -5.77 7.51
CA ALA A 59 5.50 -6.89 6.89
C ALA A 59 4.34 -6.41 6.00
N SER A 60 3.57 -5.43 6.47
CA SER A 60 2.46 -4.84 5.70
C SER A 60 2.94 -4.15 4.42
N LEU A 61 4.06 -3.43 4.49
CA LEU A 61 4.68 -2.79 3.33
C LEU A 61 5.17 -3.81 2.31
N LEU A 62 5.80 -4.90 2.75
CA LEU A 62 6.24 -5.98 1.86
C LEU A 62 5.07 -6.65 1.14
N GLN A 63 3.96 -6.90 1.85
CA GLN A 63 2.75 -7.45 1.25
C GLN A 63 2.09 -6.48 0.27
N ALA A 64 2.09 -5.18 0.57
CA ALA A 64 1.54 -4.16 -0.32
C ALA A 64 2.39 -4.00 -1.59
N ALA A 65 3.72 -4.03 -1.46
CA ALA A 65 4.64 -4.00 -2.59
C ALA A 65 4.41 -5.21 -3.52
N ALA A 66 4.35 -6.43 -2.96
CA ALA A 66 4.10 -7.63 -3.75
C ALA A 66 2.75 -7.61 -4.48
N GLU A 67 1.72 -6.99 -3.90
CA GLU A 67 0.42 -6.81 -4.55
C GLU A 67 0.52 -5.87 -5.76
N VAL A 68 1.16 -4.71 -5.58
CA VAL A 68 1.41 -3.74 -6.65
C VAL A 68 2.28 -4.33 -7.77
N ASP A 69 3.35 -5.05 -7.42
CA ASP A 69 4.20 -5.75 -8.39
C ASP A 69 3.39 -6.77 -9.21
N GLY A 70 2.45 -7.46 -8.55
CA GLY A 70 1.55 -8.41 -9.20
C GLY A 70 0.53 -7.76 -10.14
N TRP A 71 0.19 -6.48 -9.94
CA TRP A 71 -0.65 -5.73 -10.88
C TRP A 71 0.14 -5.26 -12.10
N ALA A 72 1.38 -4.82 -11.90
CA ALA A 72 2.25 -4.38 -13.01
C ALA A 72 2.71 -5.54 -13.91
N ALA A 73 2.74 -6.77 -13.39
CA ALA A 73 3.11 -7.97 -14.15
C ALA A 73 1.95 -8.58 -14.98
N ARG A 74 0.77 -7.95 -14.99
CA ARG A 74 -0.45 -8.48 -15.64
C ARG A 74 -0.79 -7.80 -16.96
#